data_AF-A0A497BT08-F1
#
_entry.id   AF-A0A497BT08-F1
#
_cell.length_a   1.000
_cell.length_b   1.000
_cell.length_c   1.000
_cell.angle_alpha   90.00
_cell.angle_beta   90.00
_cell.angle_gamma   90.00
#
_symmetry.space_group_name_H-M   'P 1'
#
loop_
_entity.id
_entity.type
_entity.pdbx_description
1 polymer ?
#
loop_
_entity_poly.entity_id
_entity_poly.type
_entity_poly.pdbx_seq_one_letter_code
_entity_poly.pdbx_strand_id
1 'polypeptide(L)'
;MNWIAVLLALLPVIVIFSLLVLRRTAADVAGAVGWVVALVVAWLYFKTPLSVALRASLSGVMASLPIALVVATSILQVTVMLETGAIARVVALIKSVAPEDRVVQILLINVGVGTLLTALGAVPVSI
;
A
#
# COMPACT_ATOMS: atom_id res chain seq x y z
N MET A 1 27.78 9.55 18.32
CA MET A 1 26.79 8.99 17.39
C MET A 1 27.46 8.86 16.03
N ASN A 2 27.61 7.66 15.47
CA ASN A 2 28.25 7.50 14.16
C ASN A 2 27.25 7.88 13.05
N TRP A 3 27.35 9.09 12.53
CA TRP A 3 26.49 9.63 11.46
C TRP A 3 26.42 8.72 10.23
N ILE A 4 27.50 8.00 9.92
CA ILE A 4 27.58 7.01 8.83
C ILE A 4 26.62 5.83 9.08
N ALA A 5 26.48 5.37 10.32
CA ALA A 5 25.56 4.27 10.65
C ALA A 5 24.09 4.69 10.46
N VAL A 6 23.77 5.95 10.76
CA VAL A 6 22.43 6.51 10.55
C VAL A 6 22.12 6.60 9.05
N LEU A 7 23.06 7.10 8.25
CA LEU A 7 22.91 7.16 6.79
C LEU A 7 22.74 5.78 6.17
N LEU A 8 23.52 4.78 6.61
CA LEU A 8 23.39 3.41 6.10
C LEU A 8 22.06 2.76 6.53
N ALA A 9 21.57 3.03 7.74
CA ALA A 9 20.27 2.53 8.18
C ALA A 9 19.10 3.13 7.39
N LEU A 10 19.22 4.37 6.92
CA LEU A 10 18.22 5.04 6.08
C LEU A 10 18.31 4.68 4.59
N LEU A 11 19.42 4.07 4.16
CA LEU A 11 19.70 3.78 2.75
C LEU A 11 18.58 2.97 2.07
N PRO A 12 18.01 1.89 2.66
CA PRO A 12 16.91 1.16 2.04
C PRO A 12 15.68 2.04 1.78
N VAL A 13 15.36 2.95 2.71
CA VAL A 13 14.22 3.88 2.59
C VAL A 13 14.45 4.88 1.47
N ILE A 14 15.67 5.43 1.39
CA ILE A 14 16.07 6.37 0.33
C ILE A 14 16.01 5.67 -1.04
N VAL A 15 16.46 4.42 -1.13
CA VAL A 15 16.39 3.64 -2.38
C VAL A 15 14.94 3.41 -2.80
N ILE A 16 14.07 2.95 -1.91
CA ILE A 16 12.64 2.76 -2.20
C ILE A 16 12.01 4.07 -2.68
N PHE A 17 12.24 5.16 -1.95
CA PHE A 17 11.71 6.48 -2.30
C PHE A 17 12.21 6.94 -3.67
N SER A 18 13.51 6.78 -3.94
CA SER A 18 14.08 7.16 -5.23
C SER A 18 13.51 6.34 -6.40
N LEU A 19 13.27 5.04 -6.20
CA LEU A 19 12.67 4.17 -7.22
C LEU A 19 11.21 4.56 -7.50
N LEU A 20 10.43 4.83 -6.46
CA LEU A 20 9.03 5.23 -6.59
C LEU A 20 8.88 6.61 -7.24
N VAL A 21 9.68 7.60 -6.81
CA VAL A 21 9.51 8.99 -7.24
C VAL A 21 10.19 9.27 -8.58
N LEU A 22 11.44 8.83 -8.77
CA LEU A 22 12.20 9.14 -9.98
C LEU A 22 11.93 8.12 -11.09
N ARG A 23 11.97 6.82 -10.75
CA ARG A 23 11.84 5.74 -11.73
C ARG A 23 10.40 5.30 -11.96
N ARG A 24 9.44 5.75 -11.12
CA ARG A 24 8.02 5.35 -11.16
C ARG A 24 7.84 3.83 -11.28
N THR A 25 8.74 3.06 -10.67
CA THR A 25 8.68 1.60 -10.70
C THR A 25 7.51 1.11 -9.87
N ALA A 26 6.96 -0.05 -10.25
CA ALA A 26 5.95 -0.72 -9.43
C ALA A 26 6.40 -0.88 -7.98
N ALA A 27 5.48 -0.68 -7.03
CA ALA A 27 5.77 -0.75 -5.60
C ALA A 27 6.36 -2.10 -5.19
N ASP A 28 5.93 -3.19 -5.85
CA ASP A 28 6.43 -4.54 -5.61
C ASP A 28 7.93 -4.66 -5.92
N VAL A 29 8.37 -4.06 -7.04
CA VAL A 29 9.78 -4.08 -7.46
C VAL A 29 10.61 -3.18 -6.55
N ALA A 30 10.11 -1.99 -6.21
CA ALA A 30 10.79 -1.07 -5.30
C ALA A 30 10.98 -1.69 -3.91
N GLY A 31 9.95 -2.39 -3.39
CA GLY A 31 10.01 -3.12 -2.14
C GLY A 31 11.02 -4.27 -2.16
N ALA A 32 11.04 -5.07 -3.23
CA ALA A 32 12.00 -6.16 -3.38
C ALA A 32 13.45 -5.64 -3.41
N VAL A 33 13.73 -4.58 -4.17
CA VAL A 33 15.05 -3.95 -4.21
C VAL A 33 15.43 -3.37 -2.85
N GLY A 34 14.51 -2.68 -2.18
CA GLY A 34 14.72 -2.14 -0.83
C GLY A 34 15.05 -3.22 0.20
N TRP A 35 14.37 -4.36 0.13
CA TRP A 35 14.65 -5.52 0.99
C TRP A 35 16.03 -6.12 0.75
N VAL A 36 16.45 -6.28 -0.51
CA VAL A 36 17.81 -6.74 -0.85
C VAL A 36 18.86 -5.79 -0.30
N VAL A 37 18.66 -4.48 -0.49
CA VAL A 37 19.56 -3.44 0.04
C VAL A 37 19.61 -3.50 1.57
N ALA A 38 18.48 -3.67 2.26
CA ALA A 38 18.44 -3.82 3.71
C ALA A 38 19.21 -5.04 4.20
N LEU A 39 19.09 -6.19 3.53
CA LEU A 39 19.85 -7.40 3.84
C LEU A 39 21.36 -7.20 3.67
N VAL A 40 21.78 -6.61 2.56
CA VAL A 40 23.20 -6.35 2.26
C VAL A 40 23.82 -5.42 3.30
N VAL A 41 23.11 -4.34 3.67
CA VAL A 41 23.59 -3.38 4.69
C VAL A 41 23.64 -4.03 6.08
N ALA A 42 22.62 -4.81 6.45
CA ALA A 42 22.57 -5.51 7.74
C ALA A 42 23.70 -6.53 7.89
N TRP A 43 24.04 -7.24 6.82
CA TRP A 43 25.08 -8.26 6.84
C TRP A 43 26.49 -7.66 6.79
N LEU A 44 26.77 -6.74 5.86
CA LEU A 44 28.12 -6.23 5.64
C LEU A 44 28.55 -5.19 6.69
N TYR A 45 27.66 -4.28 7.08
CA TYR A 45 28.02 -3.16 7.97
C TYR A 45 27.68 -3.42 9.42
N PHE A 46 26.46 -3.91 9.70
CA PHE A 46 26.02 -4.22 11.06
C PHE A 46 26.44 -5.61 11.54
N LYS A 47 27.10 -6.41 10.69
CA LYS A 47 27.56 -7.78 10.98
C LYS A 47 26.46 -8.66 11.59
N THR A 48 25.23 -8.48 11.14
CA THR A 48 24.09 -9.27 11.63
C THR A 48 24.21 -10.69 11.05
N PRO A 49 24.08 -11.75 11.87
CA PRO A 49 24.12 -13.12 11.38
C PRO A 49 23.03 -13.35 10.32
N LEU A 50 23.39 -14.00 9.21
CA LEU A 50 22.46 -14.26 8.11
C LEU A 50 21.21 -15.01 8.58
N SER A 51 21.36 -15.90 9.57
CA SER A 51 20.26 -16.64 10.20
C SER A 51 19.25 -15.72 10.87
N VAL A 52 19.67 -14.62 11.48
CA VAL A 52 18.79 -13.63 12.11
C VAL A 52 18.11 -12.79 11.04
N ALA A 53 18.84 -12.34 10.02
CA ALA A 53 18.30 -11.53 8.93
C ALA A 53 17.22 -12.28 8.11
N LEU A 54 17.45 -13.56 7.84
CA LEU A 54 16.48 -14.42 7.16
C LEU A 54 15.26 -14.74 8.03
N ARG A 55 15.44 -15.02 9.33
CA ARG A 55 14.32 -15.21 10.27
C ARG A 55 13.48 -13.94 10.41
N ALA A 56 14.12 -12.77 10.47
CA ALA A 56 13.43 -11.48 10.47
C ALA A 56 12.63 -11.28 9.18
N SER A 57 13.22 -11.59 8.03
CA SER A 57 12.51 -11.52 6.74
C SER A 57 11.29 -12.46 6.72
N LEU A 58 11.44 -13.70 7.21
CA LEU A 58 10.34 -14.65 7.30
C LEU A 58 9.23 -14.17 8.24
N SER A 59 9.60 -13.58 9.39
CA SER A 59 8.62 -12.96 10.30
C SER A 59 7.90 -11.78 9.65
N GLY A 60 8.59 -11.01 8.79
CA GLY A 60 7.99 -9.94 8.00
C GLY A 60 6.96 -10.47 6.99
N VAL A 61 7.27 -11.57 6.29
CA VAL A 61 6.33 -12.23 5.38
C VAL A 61 5.08 -12.68 6.14
N MET A 62 5.24 -13.34 7.29
CA MET A 62 4.11 -13.77 8.11
C MET A 62 3.30 -12.58 8.64
N ALA A 63 3.97 -11.50 9.05
CA ALA A 63 3.32 -10.27 9.49
C ALA A 63 2.55 -9.55 8.36
N SER A 64 2.92 -9.77 7.09
CA SER A 64 2.23 -9.20 5.93
C SER A 64 1.00 -10.01 5.48
N LEU A 65 0.84 -11.23 5.99
CA LEU A 65 -0.26 -12.12 5.62
C LEU A 65 -1.66 -11.52 5.87
N PRO A 66 -1.94 -10.84 7.00
CA PRO A 66 -3.20 -10.12 7.20
C PRO A 66 -3.46 -9.07 6.11
N ILE A 67 -2.42 -8.33 5.68
CA ILE A 67 -2.56 -7.30 4.63
C ILE A 67 -2.92 -7.96 3.30
N ALA A 68 -2.24 -9.05 2.94
CA ALA A 68 -2.54 -9.80 1.73
C ALA A 68 -3.97 -10.35 1.72
N LEU A 69 -4.43 -10.88 2.86
CA LEU A 69 -5.81 -11.35 3.02
C LEU A 69 -6.83 -10.23 2.83
N VAL A 70 -6.62 -9.08 3.47
CA VAL A 70 -7.54 -7.93 3.35
C VAL A 70 -7.61 -7.43 1.91
N VAL A 71 -6.50 -7.38 1.18
CA VAL A 71 -6.52 -7.00 -0.25
C VAL A 71 -7.27 -8.05 -1.08
N ALA A 72 -7.03 -9.34 -0.85
CA ALA A 72 -7.72 -10.41 -1.57
C ALA A 72 -9.24 -10.38 -1.32
N THR A 73 -9.67 -10.23 -0.07
CA THR A 73 -11.10 -10.14 0.28
C THR A 73 -11.73 -8.84 -0.22
N SER A 74 -10.99 -7.73 -0.24
CA SER A 74 -11.45 -6.45 -0.83
C SER A 74 -11.75 -6.59 -2.31
N ILE A 75 -10.86 -7.22 -3.07
CA ILE A 75 -11.06 -7.45 -4.51
C ILE A 75 -12.30 -8.32 -4.73
N LEU A 76 -12.47 -9.38 -3.93
CA LEU A 76 -13.67 -10.22 -3.98
C LEU A 76 -14.94 -9.42 -3.69
N GLN A 77 -14.94 -8.61 -2.61
CA GLN A 77 -16.07 -7.76 -2.22
C GLN A 77 -16.43 -6.77 -3.32
N VAL A 78 -15.46 -6.05 -3.88
CA VAL A 78 -15.68 -5.10 -4.98
C VAL A 78 -16.26 -5.82 -6.21
N THR A 79 -15.73 -6.99 -6.56
CA THR A 79 -16.24 -7.79 -7.68
C THR A 79 -17.71 -8.18 -7.47
N VAL A 80 -18.08 -8.67 -6.28
CA VAL A 80 -19.48 -9.00 -5.94
C VAL A 80 -20.38 -7.76 -6.01
N MET A 81 -19.90 -6.60 -5.55
CA MET A 81 -20.65 -5.35 -5.61
C MET A 81 -20.82 -4.83 -7.05
N LEU A 82 -19.88 -5.11 -7.94
CA LEU A 82 -19.99 -4.81 -9.37
C LEU A 82 -21.04 -5.70 -10.03
N GLU A 83 -20.96 -7.02 -9.84
CA GLU A 83 -21.88 -8.01 -10.43
C GLU A 83 -23.33 -7.82 -9.95
N THR A 84 -23.55 -7.41 -8.70
CA THR A 84 -24.88 -7.14 -8.15
C THR A 84 -25.45 -5.74 -8.52
N GLY A 85 -24.65 -4.93 -9.22
CA GLY A 85 -25.00 -3.54 -9.56
C GLY A 85 -25.12 -2.62 -8.33
N ALA A 86 -24.58 -3.01 -7.18
CA ALA A 86 -24.62 -2.23 -5.95
C ALA A 86 -23.81 -0.93 -6.09
N ILE A 87 -22.65 -0.98 -6.73
CA ILE A 87 -21.82 0.21 -7.01
C ILE A 87 -22.59 1.22 -7.87
N ALA A 88 -23.30 0.77 -8.91
CA ALA A 88 -24.10 1.64 -9.77
C ALA A 88 -25.22 2.34 -8.99
N ARG A 89 -25.89 1.62 -8.06
CA ARG A 89 -26.90 2.19 -7.16
C ARG A 89 -26.33 3.25 -6.22
N VAL A 90 -25.18 3.00 -5.62
CA VAL A 90 -24.49 3.99 -4.75
C VAL A 90 -24.13 5.25 -5.53
N VAL A 91 -23.58 5.09 -6.74
CA VAL A 91 -23.23 6.24 -7.61
C VAL A 91 -24.49 7.02 -8.01
N ALA A 92 -25.59 6.36 -8.34
CA ALA A 92 -26.86 7.02 -8.65
C ALA A 92 -27.43 7.80 -7.46
N LEU A 93 -27.35 7.25 -6.25
CA LEU A 93 -27.80 7.90 -5.02
C LEU A 93 -26.92 9.10 -4.64
N ILE A 94 -25.61 9.02 -4.87
CA ILE A 94 -24.72 10.16 -4.61
C ILE A 94 -24.95 11.28 -5.64
N LYS A 95 -25.25 10.92 -6.89
CA LYS A 95 -25.57 11.92 -7.94
C LYS A 95 -26.84 12.71 -7.65
N SER A 96 -27.76 12.21 -6.82
CA SER A 96 -28.93 12.98 -6.40
C SER A 96 -28.65 13.95 -5.25
N VAL A 97 -27.47 13.86 -4.61
CA VAL A 97 -27.02 14.77 -3.56
C VAL A 97 -26.22 15.92 -4.19
N ALA A 98 -26.59 17.16 -3.84
CA ALA A 98 -25.98 18.40 -4.34
C ALA A 98 -25.97 18.54 -5.89
N PRO A 99 -27.14 18.53 -6.55
CA PRO A 99 -27.24 18.54 -8.02
C PRO A 99 -26.72 19.81 -8.69
N GLU A 100 -26.68 20.95 -7.98
CA GLU A 100 -26.26 22.24 -8.56
C GLU A 100 -24.75 22.49 -8.47
N ASP A 101 -24.02 21.77 -7.60
CA ASP A 101 -22.59 21.99 -7.40
C ASP A 101 -21.76 20.77 -7.83
N ARG A 102 -21.20 20.87 -9.04
CA ARG A 102 -20.39 19.83 -9.66
C ARG A 102 -19.09 19.55 -8.90
N VAL A 103 -18.53 20.56 -8.20
CA VAL A 103 -17.29 20.39 -7.43
C VAL A 103 -17.57 19.54 -6.20
N VAL A 104 -18.64 19.87 -5.47
CA VAL A 104 -19.10 19.09 -4.30
C VAL A 104 -19.46 17.66 -4.71
N GLN A 105 -20.09 17.48 -5.87
CA GLN A 105 -20.46 16.16 -6.38
C GLN A 105 -19.24 15.29 -6.72
N ILE A 106 -18.22 15.87 -7.38
CA ILE A 106 -16.95 15.16 -7.65
C ILE A 106 -16.25 14.81 -6.34
N LEU A 107 -16.27 15.70 -5.36
CA LEU A 107 -15.66 15.46 -4.05
C LEU A 107 -16.37 14.35 -3.27
N LEU A 108 -17.71 14.34 -3.28
CA LEU A 108 -18.52 13.28 -2.68
C LEU A 108 -18.29 11.92 -3.34
N ILE A 109 -18.12 11.90 -4.67
CA ILE A 109 -17.82 10.66 -5.40
C ILE A 109 -16.40 10.19 -5.11
N ASN A 110 -15.38 11.05 -5.22
CA ASN A 110 -13.99 10.61 -5.03
C ASN A 110 -13.65 10.34 -3.55
N VAL A 111 -13.95 11.29 -2.67
CA VAL A 111 -13.56 11.23 -1.25
C VAL A 111 -14.61 10.46 -0.45
N GLY A 112 -15.90 10.74 -0.66
CA GLY A 112 -16.99 10.08 0.06
C GLY A 112 -17.08 8.59 -0.23
N VAL A 113 -17.05 8.17 -1.50
CA VAL A 113 -17.07 6.74 -1.85
C VAL A 113 -15.78 6.05 -1.44
N GLY A 114 -14.62 6.67 -1.68
CA GLY A 114 -13.33 6.09 -1.30
C GLY A 114 -13.24 5.82 0.21
N THR A 115 -13.69 6.75 1.04
CA THR A 115 -13.73 6.58 2.50
C THR A 115 -14.81 5.59 2.94
N LEU A 116 -16.00 5.60 2.33
CA LEU A 116 -17.06 4.62 2.59
C LEU A 116 -16.56 3.19 2.29
N LEU A 117 -15.94 2.97 1.13
CA LEU A 117 -15.38 1.68 0.74
C LEU A 117 -14.29 1.24 1.73
N THR A 118 -13.41 2.15 2.13
CA THR A 118 -12.41 1.89 3.18
C THR A 118 -13.05 1.45 4.49
N ALA A 119 -14.12 2.12 4.93
CA ALA A 119 -14.83 1.78 6.16
C ALA A 119 -15.55 0.43 6.07
N LEU A 120 -15.99 0.03 4.86
CA LEU A 120 -16.60 -1.28 4.58
C LEU A 120 -15.56 -2.41 4.42
N GLY A 121 -14.28 -2.11 4.62
CA GLY A 121 -13.19 -3.08 4.56
C GLY A 121 -12.51 -3.20 3.19
N ALA A 122 -12.94 -2.45 2.18
CA ALA A 122 -12.30 -2.42 0.87
C ALA A 122 -11.09 -1.49 0.87
N VAL A 123 -9.89 -2.02 0.65
CA VAL A 123 -8.67 -1.19 0.69
C VAL A 123 -8.62 -0.25 -0.52
N PRO A 124 -8.44 1.07 -0.33
CA PRO A 124 -8.51 2.06 -1.41
C PRO A 124 -7.37 1.98 -2.44
N VAL A 125 -6.34 1.17 -2.20
CA VAL A 125 -5.33 0.86 -3.23
C VAL A 125 -5.86 -0.06 -4.34
N SER A 126 -7.06 -0.63 -4.19
CA SER A 126 -7.66 -1.56 -5.15
C SER A 126 -8.72 -0.95 -6.09
N ILE A 127 -9.03 0.34 -5.94
CA ILE A 127 -9.99 1.10 -6.76
C ILE A 127 -9.27 2.06 -7.72
#